data_AF-A0A1L9VMU6-F1
#
_entry.id   AF-A0A1L9VMU6-F1
#
_cell.length_a   1.000
_cell.length_b   1.000
_cell.length_c   1.000
_cell.angle_alpha   90.00
_cell.angle_beta   90.00
_cell.angle_gamma   90.00
#
_symmetry.space_group_name_H-M   'P 1'
#
loop_
_entity.id
_entity.type
_entity.pdbx_description
1 polymer ?
#
loop_
_entity_poly.entity_id
_entity_poly.type
_entity_poly.pdbx_seq_one_letter_code
_entity_poly.pdbx_strand_id
1 'polypeptide(L)'
;MAKDALPADNVPIEELDSNGDVILVVTGESPQSTRKLLVSSKALALASPVFAALFSRKFSEGIKIIKSIRPEITLNDDYSDAMRIMLGVFHFRELEKVDAQMLAEIAVLYDKYDCAKALMP
;
A
#
# COMPACT_ATOMS: atom_id res chain seq x y z
N MET A 1 -10.12 12.58 27.80
CA MET A 1 -10.78 11.28 27.53
C MET A 1 -10.00 10.62 26.41
N ALA A 2 -9.20 9.61 26.75
CA ALA A 2 -8.38 8.89 25.79
C ALA A 2 -9.29 8.05 24.89
N LYS A 3 -9.31 8.35 23.58
CA LYS A 3 -9.91 7.47 22.58
C LYS A 3 -8.85 6.43 22.26
N ASP A 4 -9.03 5.24 22.82
CA ASP A 4 -8.17 4.10 22.58
C ASP A 4 -7.99 3.88 21.08
N ALA A 5 -6.73 3.77 20.66
CA ALA A 5 -6.38 3.29 19.34
C ALA A 5 -6.97 1.89 19.16
N LEU A 6 -7.58 1.62 18.01
CA LEU A 6 -7.90 0.24 17.65
C LEU A 6 -6.57 -0.52 17.52
N PRO A 7 -6.38 -1.66 18.20
CA PRO A 7 -5.23 -2.52 17.93
C PRO A 7 -5.25 -2.91 16.45
N ALA A 8 -4.08 -3.11 15.83
CA ALA A 8 -3.94 -3.37 14.40
C ALA A 8 -4.85 -4.53 13.90
N ASP A 9 -5.24 -5.46 14.78
CA ASP A 9 -6.17 -6.56 14.49
C ASP A 9 -7.62 -6.12 14.19
N ASN A 10 -8.04 -4.91 14.60
CA ASN A 10 -9.40 -4.40 14.40
C ASN A 10 -9.53 -3.36 13.29
N VAL A 11 -8.45 -3.09 12.53
CA VAL A 11 -8.52 -2.21 11.35
C VAL A 11 -9.22 -2.98 10.22
N PRO A 12 -10.35 -2.49 9.67
CA PRO A 12 -11.02 -3.17 8.58
C PRO A 12 -10.12 -3.24 7.34
N ILE A 13 -10.17 -4.38 6.65
CA ILE A 13 -9.45 -4.55 5.39
C ILE A 13 -10.25 -3.85 4.29
N GLU A 14 -9.63 -2.89 3.64
CA GLU A 14 -10.14 -2.27 2.43
C GLU A 14 -9.64 -3.04 1.20
N GLU A 15 -10.56 -3.52 0.38
CA GLU A 15 -10.23 -4.24 -0.85
C GLU A 15 -9.96 -3.26 -1.99
N LEU A 16 -8.69 -3.14 -2.39
CA LEU A 16 -8.31 -2.48 -3.64
C LEU A 16 -8.38 -3.45 -4.82
N ASP A 17 -8.14 -4.74 -4.57
CA ASP A 17 -8.40 -5.85 -5.48
C ASP A 17 -9.08 -7.00 -4.73
N SER A 18 -10.27 -7.41 -5.17
CA SER A 18 -11.02 -8.52 -4.58
C SER A 18 -10.31 -9.88 -4.77
N ASN A 19 -9.40 -9.99 -5.74
CA ASN A 19 -8.54 -11.15 -5.96
C ASN A 19 -7.13 -10.95 -5.39
N GLY A 20 -6.93 -9.96 -4.52
CA GLY A 20 -5.63 -9.63 -3.93
C GLY A 20 -4.98 -10.81 -3.19
N ASP A 21 -3.65 -10.83 -3.27
CA ASP A 21 -2.77 -11.90 -2.77
C ASP A 21 -1.84 -11.42 -1.64
N VAL A 22 -1.94 -10.16 -1.23
CA VAL A 22 -1.19 -9.58 -0.11
C VAL A 22 -2.01 -8.50 0.59
N ILE A 23 -1.90 -8.43 1.91
CA ILE A 23 -2.48 -7.35 2.74
C ILE A 23 -1.33 -6.43 3.16
N LEU A 24 -1.40 -5.16 2.79
CA LEU A 24 -0.46 -4.16 3.25
C LEU A 24 -1.03 -3.45 4.48
N VAL A 25 -0.28 -3.44 5.58
CA VAL A 25 -0.59 -2.70 6.80
C VAL A 25 0.23 -1.42 6.77
N VAL A 26 -0.38 -0.31 6.36
CA VAL A 26 0.30 0.98 6.21
C VAL A 26 0.08 1.80 7.49
N THR A 27 1.14 2.00 8.27
CA THR A 27 1.06 2.74 9.55
C THR A 27 1.22 4.23 9.30
N GLY A 28 0.18 5.04 9.51
CA GLY A 28 0.32 6.50 9.44
C GLY A 28 0.93 7.12 10.72
N GLU A 29 0.94 8.45 10.80
CA GLU A 29 1.50 9.24 11.91
C GLU A 29 0.95 8.86 13.30
N SER A 30 -0.26 8.30 13.33
CA SER A 30 -0.91 7.78 14.54
C SER A 30 -1.43 6.36 14.32
N PRO A 31 -1.60 5.56 15.39
CA PRO A 31 -2.23 4.24 15.28
C PRO A 31 -3.60 4.28 14.58
N GLN A 32 -4.37 5.35 14.78
CA GLN A 32 -5.71 5.55 14.20
C GLN A 32 -5.67 5.80 12.68
N SER A 33 -4.54 6.25 12.15
CA SER A 33 -4.32 6.43 10.70
C SER A 33 -3.79 5.15 10.01
N THR A 34 -3.71 4.03 10.72
CA THR A 34 -3.29 2.75 10.12
C THR A 34 -4.35 2.25 9.14
N ARG A 35 -3.93 1.78 7.96
CA ARG A 35 -4.80 1.16 6.96
C ARG A 35 -4.39 -0.28 6.68
N LYS A 36 -5.37 -1.16 6.47
CA LYS A 36 -5.16 -2.50 5.91
C LYS A 36 -5.73 -2.54 4.50
N LEU A 37 -4.87 -2.77 3.50
CA LEU A 37 -5.24 -2.73 2.09
C LEU A 37 -5.00 -4.10 1.46
N LEU A 38 -6.05 -4.76 0.97
CA LEU A 38 -5.92 -5.97 0.16
C LEU A 38 -5.60 -5.57 -1.28
N VAL A 39 -4.45 -6.02 -1.78
CA VAL A 39 -3.90 -5.59 -3.07
C VAL A 39 -3.37 -6.78 -3.87
N SER A 40 -3.17 -6.55 -5.17
CA SER A 40 -2.42 -7.43 -6.06
C SER A 40 -0.93 -7.09 -6.02
N SER A 41 -0.13 -8.03 -5.50
CA SER A 41 1.33 -7.95 -5.49
C SER A 41 1.88 -7.76 -6.91
N LYS A 42 1.22 -8.33 -7.92
CA LYS A 42 1.62 -8.23 -9.31
C LYS A 42 1.38 -6.83 -9.88
N ALA A 43 0.25 -6.19 -9.58
CA ALA A 43 -0.03 -4.83 -10.02
C ALA A 43 1.02 -3.86 -9.46
N LEU A 44 1.31 -3.96 -8.16
CA LEU A 44 2.34 -3.15 -7.50
C LEU A 44 3.74 -3.42 -8.06
N ALA A 45 4.11 -4.68 -8.31
CA ALA A 45 5.41 -5.04 -8.87
C ALA A 45 5.60 -4.53 -10.31
N LEU A 46 4.52 -4.35 -11.07
CA LEU A 46 4.59 -3.73 -12.40
C LEU A 46 4.83 -2.21 -12.30
N ALA A 47 4.24 -1.57 -11.28
CA ALA A 47 4.35 -0.14 -11.09
C ALA A 47 5.65 0.32 -10.40
N SER A 48 6.25 -0.54 -9.57
CA SER A 48 7.39 -0.19 -8.71
C SER A 48 8.41 -1.33 -8.63
N PRO A 49 9.69 -1.07 -8.93
CA PRO A 49 10.76 -2.03 -8.73
C PRO A 49 11.01 -2.33 -7.24
N VAL A 50 10.69 -1.38 -6.34
CA VAL A 50 10.76 -1.59 -4.88
C VAL A 50 9.77 -2.65 -4.45
N PHE A 51 8.50 -2.55 -4.87
CA PHE A 51 7.51 -3.59 -4.62
C PHE A 51 7.86 -4.91 -5.33
N ALA A 52 8.38 -4.86 -6.56
CA ALA A 52 8.84 -6.06 -7.26
C ALA A 52 9.94 -6.80 -6.48
N ALA A 53 10.86 -6.06 -5.87
CA ALA A 53 11.90 -6.63 -5.01
C ALA A 53 11.30 -7.23 -3.74
N LEU A 54 10.41 -6.50 -3.04
CA LEU A 54 9.76 -6.93 -1.80
C LEU A 54 8.95 -8.24 -1.98
N PHE A 55 8.23 -8.36 -3.09
CA PHE A 55 7.41 -9.54 -3.40
C PHE A 55 8.20 -10.67 -4.09
N SER A 56 9.51 -10.51 -4.28
CA SER A 56 10.35 -11.54 -4.87
C SER A 56 10.68 -12.66 -3.87
N ARG A 57 11.16 -13.79 -4.38
CA ARG A 57 11.64 -14.93 -3.58
C ARG A 57 12.83 -14.61 -2.67
N LYS A 58 13.42 -13.41 -2.78
CA LYS A 58 14.52 -12.96 -1.92
C LYS A 58 14.06 -12.65 -0.49
N PHE A 59 12.77 -12.39 -0.30
CA PHE A 59 12.18 -12.06 1.00
C PHE A 59 11.16 -13.11 1.41
N SER A 60 10.97 -13.25 2.72
CA SER A 60 10.03 -14.21 3.31
C SER A 60 8.58 -13.93 2.88
N GLU A 61 8.29 -12.66 2.69
CA GLU A 61 7.06 -12.04 2.24
C GLU A 61 6.70 -12.55 0.85
N GLY A 62 7.61 -12.42 -0.12
CA GLY A 62 7.41 -12.93 -1.47
C GLY A 62 7.27 -14.46 -1.51
N ILE A 63 7.99 -15.20 -0.66
CA ILE A 63 7.80 -16.66 -0.55
C ILE A 63 6.38 -17.00 -0.06
N LYS A 64 5.83 -16.26 0.90
CA LYS A 64 4.46 -16.47 1.41
C LYS A 64 3.41 -16.15 0.34
N ILE A 65 3.60 -15.11 -0.47
CA ILE A 65 2.73 -14.78 -1.61
C ILE A 65 2.73 -15.94 -2.62
N ILE A 66 3.90 -16.45 -3.01
CA ILE A 66 4.04 -17.54 -3.99
C ILE A 66 3.41 -18.86 -3.49
N LYS A 67 3.38 -19.07 -2.16
CA LYS A 67 2.70 -20.19 -1.52
C LYS A 67 1.19 -19.97 -1.33
N SER A 68 0.64 -18.86 -1.84
CA SER A 68 -0.76 -18.46 -1.70
C SER A 68 -1.23 -18.32 -0.25
N ILE A 69 -0.35 -17.87 0.66
CA ILE A 69 -0.64 -17.73 2.09
C ILE A 69 -1.23 -16.34 2.41
N ARG A 70 -1.28 -15.42 1.45
CA ARG A 70 -1.76 -14.02 1.62
C ARG A 70 -1.16 -13.35 2.87
N PRO A 71 0.14 -13.03 2.88
CA PRO A 71 0.78 -12.44 4.05
C PRO A 71 0.24 -11.03 4.34
N GLU A 72 0.25 -10.65 5.62
CA GLU A 72 0.23 -9.25 6.03
C GLU A 72 1.68 -8.71 6.04
N ILE A 73 1.90 -7.55 5.42
CA ILE A 73 3.20 -6.87 5.37
C ILE A 73 3.03 -5.45 5.88
N THR A 74 3.78 -5.10 6.93
CA THR A 74 3.76 -3.75 7.49
C THR A 74 4.67 -2.80 6.72
N LEU A 75 4.13 -1.67 6.29
CA LEU A 75 4.85 -0.56 5.69
C LEU A 75 4.82 0.62 6.66
N ASN A 76 6.01 1.04 7.10
CA ASN A 76 6.18 2.20 7.99
C ASN A 76 6.25 3.47 7.13
N ASP A 77 5.08 4.05 6.85
CA ASP A 77 4.91 5.18 5.93
C ASP A 77 3.95 6.22 6.53
N ASP A 78 4.45 7.42 6.80
CA ASP A 78 3.69 8.47 7.47
C ASP A 78 2.40 8.90 6.70
N TYR A 79 2.38 8.69 5.38
CA TYR A 79 1.30 9.11 4.48
C TYR A 79 0.35 7.97 4.08
N SER A 80 -0.34 7.36 5.06
CA SER A 80 -1.20 6.19 4.79
C SER A 80 -2.36 6.48 3.82
N ASP A 81 -2.92 7.69 3.84
CA ASP A 81 -3.97 8.14 2.92
C ASP A 81 -3.44 8.32 1.50
N ALA A 82 -2.28 8.96 1.35
CA ALA A 82 -1.60 9.08 0.05
C ALA A 82 -1.23 7.71 -0.51
N MET A 83 -0.75 6.79 0.34
CA MET A 83 -0.46 5.41 -0.04
C MET A 83 -1.71 4.71 -0.56
N ARG A 84 -2.84 4.82 0.14
CA ARG A 84 -4.12 4.25 -0.33
C ARG A 84 -4.47 4.73 -1.72
N ILE A 85 -4.37 6.04 -1.99
CA ILE A 85 -4.71 6.63 -3.30
C ILE A 85 -3.73 6.13 -4.37
N MET A 86 -2.42 6.18 -4.11
CA MET A 86 -1.40 5.71 -5.05
C MET A 86 -1.60 4.23 -5.41
N LEU A 87 -1.86 3.38 -4.41
CA LEU A 87 -2.16 1.97 -4.66
C LEU A 87 -3.49 1.79 -5.39
N GLY A 88 -4.51 2.62 -5.14
CA GLY A 88 -5.75 2.63 -5.91
C GLY A 88 -5.50 2.89 -7.40
N VAL A 89 -4.60 3.82 -7.73
CA VAL A 89 -4.19 4.08 -9.12
C VAL A 89 -3.55 2.85 -9.77
N PHE A 90 -2.67 2.13 -9.06
CA PHE A 90 -2.05 0.90 -9.58
C PHE A 90 -3.06 -0.23 -9.84
N HIS A 91 -4.24 -0.17 -9.21
CA HIS A 91 -5.36 -1.09 -9.44
C HIS A 91 -6.43 -0.51 -10.37
N PHE A 92 -6.13 0.57 -11.11
CA PHE A 92 -7.05 1.20 -12.06
C PHE A 92 -8.39 1.63 -11.43
N ARG A 93 -8.40 1.97 -10.14
CA ARG A 93 -9.57 2.57 -9.49
C ARG A 93 -9.69 4.04 -9.90
N GLU A 94 -10.92 4.55 -9.86
CA GLU A 94 -11.16 5.97 -10.12
C GLU A 94 -10.38 6.84 -9.12
N LEU A 95 -9.69 7.85 -9.66
CA LEU A 95 -8.92 8.80 -8.87
C LEU A 95 -9.88 9.76 -8.16
N GLU A 96 -9.84 9.77 -6.84
CA GLU A 96 -10.55 10.77 -6.05
C GLU A 96 -9.95 12.16 -6.31
N LYS A 97 -10.75 13.21 -6.09
CA LYS A 97 -10.22 14.58 -6.16
C LYS A 97 -9.21 14.79 -5.03
N VAL A 98 -7.96 15.01 -5.40
CA VAL A 98 -6.88 15.31 -4.47
C VAL A 98 -6.59 16.81 -4.47
N ASP A 99 -6.27 17.36 -3.31
CA ASP A 99 -5.74 18.72 -3.18
C ASP A 99 -4.21 18.73 -3.40
N ALA A 100 -3.63 19.93 -3.36
CA ALA A 100 -2.20 20.10 -3.59
C ALA A 100 -1.33 19.42 -2.53
N GLN A 101 -1.81 19.34 -1.28
CA GLN A 101 -1.07 18.73 -0.18
C GLN A 101 -1.01 17.20 -0.37
N MET A 102 -2.15 16.58 -0.63
CA MET A 102 -2.25 15.15 -0.93
C MET A 102 -1.43 14.77 -2.17
N LEU A 103 -1.44 15.61 -3.21
CA LEU A 103 -0.63 15.39 -4.41
C LEU A 103 0.88 15.41 -4.09
N ALA A 104 1.34 16.31 -3.21
CA ALA A 104 2.73 16.37 -2.79
C ALA A 104 3.13 15.10 -1.99
N GLU A 105 2.26 14.62 -1.11
CA GLU A 105 2.49 13.39 -0.34
C GLU A 105 2.56 12.15 -1.26
N ILE A 106 1.67 12.07 -2.26
CA ILE A 106 1.73 11.04 -3.30
C ILE A 106 3.05 11.13 -4.06
N ALA A 107 3.54 12.34 -4.39
CA ALA A 107 4.80 12.52 -5.10
C ALA A 107 6.01 12.05 -4.26
N VAL A 108 6.00 12.25 -2.94
CA VAL A 108 7.02 11.72 -2.04
C VAL A 108 7.02 10.19 -2.04
N LEU A 109 5.85 9.56 -1.95
CA LEU A 109 5.74 8.10 -2.06
C LEU A 109 6.15 7.59 -3.43
N TYR A 110 5.79 8.31 -4.49
CA TYR A 110 6.14 7.97 -5.86
C TYR A 110 7.66 7.89 -6.07
N ASP A 111 8.40 8.86 -5.52
CA ASP A 111 9.86 8.85 -5.51
C ASP A 111 10.42 7.72 -4.63
N LYS A 112 9.90 7.57 -3.40
CA LYS A 112 10.32 6.52 -2.43
C LYS A 112 10.23 5.11 -3.02
N TYR A 113 9.17 4.83 -3.76
CA TYR A 113 8.91 3.52 -4.36
C TYR A 113 9.42 3.38 -5.80
N ASP A 114 10.14 4.38 -6.32
CA ASP A 114 10.67 4.41 -7.69
C ASP A 114 9.60 4.06 -8.73
N CYS A 115 8.44 4.71 -8.61
CA CYS A 115 7.29 4.47 -9.48
C CYS A 115 7.46 5.13 -10.87
N ALA A 116 8.66 5.67 -11.16
CA ALA A 116 9.02 6.44 -12.35
C ALA A 116 8.53 5.81 -13.66
N LYS A 117 8.56 4.49 -13.78
CA LYS A 117 8.13 3.81 -15.03
C LYS A 117 6.62 3.82 -15.27
N ALA A 118 5.80 4.02 -14.25
CA ALA A 118 4.34 3.92 -14.37
C ALA A 118 3.65 5.23 -14.79
N LEU A 119 4.30 6.39 -14.61
CA LEU A 119 3.70 7.72 -14.83
C LEU A 119 4.62 8.73 -15.53
N MET A 120 5.75 8.30 -16.12
CA MET A 120 6.48 9.21 -17.03
C MET A 120 5.64 9.48 -18.29
N PRO A 121 5.58 10.74 -18.78
CA PRO A 121 4.93 11.10 -20.05
C PRO A 121 5.51 10.36 -21.26
#